data_AF-A0A2K4AMY9-F1
#
_entry.id   AF-A0A2K4AMY9-F1
#
_cell.length_a   1.000
_cell.length_b   1.000
_cell.length_c   1.000
_cell.angle_alpha   90.00
_cell.angle_beta   90.00
_cell.angle_gamma   90.00
#
_symmetry.space_group_name_H-M   'P 1'
#
loop_
_entity.id
_entity.type
_entity.pdbx_description
1 polymer ?
#
loop_
_entity_poly.entity_id
_entity_poly.type
_entity_poly.pdbx_seq_one_letter_code
_entity_poly.pdbx_strand_id
1 'polypeptide(L)'
;MGIPDPLSIRMSNPLLGDSWMVGDLKKRQEKRLITTVIAPEHDEKHRENKSKMKKSEKQLINQLINHGHTFRNDFKNVAKGDWVNKAMQDLDKLGNELKKMMN
;
A
#
# COMPACT_ATOMS: atom_id res chain seq x y z
N MET A 1 -59.46 -14.13 41.79
CA MET A 1 -58.30 -14.16 40.88
C MET A 1 -58.64 -13.32 39.68
N GLY A 2 -58.20 -12.06 39.64
CA GLY A 2 -58.42 -11.16 38.51
C GLY A 2 -57.36 -11.40 37.44
N ILE A 3 -57.79 -11.44 36.18
CA ILE A 3 -56.92 -11.52 35.00
C ILE A 3 -56.04 -10.25 34.97
N PRO A 4 -54.70 -10.36 34.85
CA PRO A 4 -53.85 -9.18 34.79
C PRO A 4 -54.05 -8.44 33.44
N ASP A 5 -54.11 -7.12 33.54
CA ASP A 5 -54.29 -6.17 32.43
C ASP A 5 -53.16 -6.27 31.38
N PRO A 6 -53.48 -6.39 30.06
CA PRO A 6 -52.48 -6.38 28.99
C PRO A 6 -51.75 -5.04 28.81
N LEU A 7 -52.15 -3.99 29.54
CA LEU A 7 -51.47 -2.70 29.57
C LEU A 7 -50.51 -2.54 30.75
N SER A 8 -50.02 -3.63 31.35
CA SER A 8 -48.78 -3.61 32.12
C SER A 8 -47.59 -3.36 31.18
N ILE A 9 -47.56 -2.15 30.63
CA ILE A 9 -46.37 -1.50 30.12
C ILE A 9 -45.39 -1.59 31.27
N ARG A 10 -44.45 -2.54 31.17
CA ARG A 10 -43.16 -2.39 31.80
C ARG A 10 -42.74 -0.97 31.46
N MET A 11 -42.80 -0.07 32.44
CA MET A 11 -41.99 1.12 32.39
C MET A 11 -40.57 0.59 32.38
N SER A 12 -40.05 0.35 31.17
CA SER A 12 -38.64 0.18 30.93
C SER A 12 -37.99 1.35 31.60
N ASN A 13 -37.20 1.09 32.64
CA ASN A 13 -36.46 2.08 33.39
C ASN A 13 -35.88 3.10 32.39
N PRO A 14 -36.27 4.39 32.43
CA PRO A 14 -35.80 5.36 31.45
C PRO A 14 -34.26 5.47 31.48
N LEU A 15 -33.64 5.14 32.60
CA LEU A 15 -32.18 5.17 32.78
C LEU A 15 -31.40 4.03 32.07
N LEU A 16 -32.07 2.96 31.62
CA LEU A 16 -31.44 1.84 30.90
C LEU A 16 -31.61 1.93 29.38
N GLY A 17 -32.61 2.67 28.90
CA GLY A 17 -32.87 2.92 27.48
C GLY A 17 -31.78 3.75 26.79
N ASP A 18 -31.13 4.61 27.58
CA ASP A 18 -30.27 5.67 27.05
C ASP A 18 -28.85 5.15 26.74
N SER A 19 -28.37 4.18 27.52
CA SER A 19 -26.99 3.67 27.39
C SER A 19 -26.76 2.87 26.10
N TRP A 20 -27.72 2.06 25.65
CA TRP A 20 -27.55 1.27 24.42
C TRP A 20 -27.80 2.12 23.17
N MET A 21 -28.73 3.08 23.23
CA MET A 21 -28.99 4.05 22.17
C MET A 21 -27.79 4.99 21.94
N VAL A 22 -27.12 5.44 23.01
CA VAL A 22 -25.88 6.24 22.91
C VAL A 22 -24.75 5.41 22.29
N GLY A 23 -24.63 4.13 22.66
CA GLY A 23 -23.67 3.20 22.06
C GLY A 23 -23.89 3.00 20.56
N ASP A 24 -25.14 2.82 20.14
CA ASP A 24 -25.49 2.64 18.72
C ASP A 24 -25.35 3.94 17.91
N LEU A 25 -25.66 5.09 18.49
CA LEU A 25 -25.43 6.38 17.84
C LEU A 25 -23.93 6.62 17.61
N LYS A 26 -23.11 6.32 18.62
CA LYS A 26 -21.65 6.39 18.53
C LYS A 26 -21.12 5.47 17.43
N LYS A 27 -21.55 4.21 17.40
CA LYS A 27 -21.18 3.26 16.32
C LYS A 27 -21.58 3.76 14.93
N ARG A 28 -22.75 4.38 14.77
CA ARG A 28 -23.19 4.96 13.48
C ARG A 28 -22.35 6.17 13.08
N GLN A 29 -21.93 7.00 14.02
CA GLN A 29 -21.02 8.12 13.76
C GLN A 29 -19.63 7.63 13.37
N GLU A 30 -19.06 6.68 14.12
CA GLU A 30 -17.78 6.04 13.80
C GLU A 30 -17.83 5.36 12.43
N LYS A 31 -18.88 4.58 12.14
CA LYS A 31 -19.05 3.94 10.83
C LYS A 31 -19.10 4.98 9.72
N ARG A 32 -19.83 6.08 9.90
CA ARG A 32 -19.86 7.19 8.92
C ARG A 32 -18.47 7.75 8.70
N LEU A 33 -17.76 8.15 9.76
CA LEU A 33 -16.39 8.69 9.68
C LEU A 33 -15.44 7.73 8.94
N ILE A 34 -15.50 6.43 9.26
CA ILE A 34 -14.71 5.41 8.58
C ILE A 34 -15.03 5.39 7.09
N THR A 35 -16.31 5.33 6.73
CA THR A 35 -16.73 5.18 5.33
C THR A 35 -16.56 6.44 4.49
N THR A 36 -16.73 7.63 5.07
CA THR A 36 -16.74 8.88 4.31
C THR A 36 -15.39 9.60 4.31
N VAL A 37 -14.52 9.32 5.28
CA VAL A 37 -13.24 10.01 5.44
C VAL A 37 -12.08 9.01 5.43
N ILE A 38 -12.05 8.11 6.40
CA ILE A 38 -10.84 7.28 6.66
C ILE A 38 -10.57 6.32 5.49
N ALA A 39 -11.58 5.60 5.01
CA ALA A 39 -11.40 4.64 3.92
C ALA A 39 -11.01 5.34 2.60
N PRO A 40 -11.70 6.40 2.13
CA PRO A 40 -11.27 7.14 0.95
C PRO A 40 -9.85 7.72 1.06
N GLU A 41 -9.48 8.33 2.20
CA GLU A 41 -8.14 8.87 2.40
C GLU A 41 -7.07 7.79 2.41
N HIS A 42 -7.34 6.65 3.04
CA HIS A 42 -6.45 5.50 3.05
C HIS A 42 -6.21 4.97 1.64
N ASP A 43 -7.27 4.82 0.85
CA ASP A 43 -7.20 4.33 -0.53
C ASP A 43 -6.40 5.28 -1.42
N GLU A 44 -6.63 6.59 -1.27
CA GLU A 44 -5.90 7.61 -2.00
C GLU A 44 -4.41 7.61 -1.63
N LYS A 45 -4.08 7.59 -0.34
CA LYS A 45 -2.70 7.51 0.14
C LYS A 45 -2.01 6.23 -0.33
N HIS A 46 -2.72 5.10 -0.32
CA HIS A 46 -2.20 3.84 -0.83
C HIS A 46 -1.89 3.92 -2.33
N ARG A 47 -2.80 4.49 -3.12
CA ARG A 47 -2.62 4.71 -4.56
C ARG A 47 -1.43 5.61 -4.85
N GLU A 48 -1.32 6.73 -4.14
CA GLU A 48 -0.18 7.65 -4.26
C GLU A 48 1.14 6.97 -3.92
N ASN A 49 1.21 6.26 -2.80
CA ASN A 49 2.41 5.55 -2.37
C ASN A 49 2.83 4.50 -3.38
N LYS A 50 1.87 3.72 -3.90
CA LYS A 50 2.13 2.73 -4.96
C LYS A 50 2.70 3.39 -6.22
N SER A 51 2.18 4.55 -6.62
CA SER A 51 2.70 5.31 -7.76
C SER A 51 4.13 5.81 -7.50
N LYS A 52 4.38 6.40 -6.33
CA LYS A 52 5.70 6.89 -5.90
C LYS A 52 6.74 5.76 -5.85
N MET A 53 6.36 4.59 -5.34
CA MET A 53 7.21 3.40 -5.30
C MET A 53 7.57 2.91 -6.71
N LYS A 54 6.59 2.76 -7.60
CA LYS A 54 6.84 2.36 -8.99
C LYS A 54 7.76 3.34 -9.72
N LYS A 55 7.58 4.65 -9.50
CA LYS A 55 8.47 5.68 -10.06
C LYS A 55 9.90 5.53 -9.52
N SER A 56 10.04 5.34 -8.21
CA SER A 56 11.34 5.19 -7.55
C SER A 56 12.07 3.93 -8.01
N GLU A 57 11.36 2.80 -8.14
CA GLU A 57 11.89 1.55 -8.69
C GLU A 57 12.45 1.75 -10.10
N LYS A 58 11.70 2.39 -11.00
CA LYS A 58 12.18 2.72 -12.36
C LYS A 58 13.41 3.62 -12.34
N GLN A 59 13.48 4.60 -11.43
CA GLN A 59 14.65 5.46 -11.28
C GLN A 59 15.88 4.68 -10.81
N LEU A 60 15.73 3.79 -9.82
CA LEU A 60 16.81 2.95 -9.32
C LEU A 60 17.32 1.98 -10.40
N ILE A 61 16.42 1.36 -11.17
CA ILE A 61 16.80 0.49 -12.29
C ILE A 61 17.62 1.27 -13.33
N ASN A 62 17.16 2.47 -13.72
CA ASN A 62 17.91 3.32 -14.65
C ASN A 62 19.29 3.70 -14.11
N GLN A 63 19.40 4.04 -12.82
CA GLN A 63 20.69 4.32 -12.18
C GLN A 63 21.62 3.12 -12.24
N LEU A 64 21.11 1.92 -11.94
CA LEU A 64 21.90 0.68 -11.97
C LEU A 64 22.41 0.36 -13.37
N ILE A 65 21.56 0.52 -14.40
CA ILE A 65 21.96 0.35 -15.81
C ILE A 65 23.07 1.35 -16.18
N ASN A 66 22.90 2.63 -15.82
CA ASN A 66 23.88 3.68 -16.13
C ASN A 66 25.23 3.44 -15.42
N HIS A 67 25.20 3.03 -14.15
CA HIS A 67 26.39 2.63 -13.40
C HIS A 67 27.06 1.42 -14.04
N GLY A 68 26.29 0.41 -14.43
CA GLY A 68 26.80 -0.78 -15.11
C GLY A 68 27.49 -0.45 -16.44
N HIS A 69 26.89 0.43 -17.26
CA HIS A 69 27.51 0.89 -18.52
C HIS A 69 28.80 1.67 -18.28
N THR A 70 28.84 2.54 -17.27
CA THR A 70 30.03 3.32 -16.92
C THR A 70 31.15 2.37 -16.48
N PHE A 71 30.86 1.48 -15.52
CA PHE A 71 31.81 0.47 -15.06
C PHE A 71 32.32 -0.39 -16.20
N ARG A 72 31.45 -0.88 -17.09
CA ARG A 72 31.84 -1.68 -18.26
C ARG A 72 32.83 -0.94 -19.16
N ASN A 73 32.60 0.34 -19.42
CA ASN A 73 33.46 1.16 -20.27
C ASN A 73 34.84 1.36 -19.62
N ASP A 74 34.88 1.67 -18.33
CA ASP A 74 36.14 1.83 -17.59
C ASP A 74 36.90 0.50 -17.51
N PHE A 75 36.19 -0.58 -17.18
CA PHE A 75 36.74 -1.92 -17.04
C PHE A 75 37.39 -2.44 -18.33
N LYS A 76 36.75 -2.21 -19.48
CA LYS A 76 37.29 -2.56 -20.81
C LYS A 76 38.63 -1.86 -21.08
N ASN A 77 38.84 -0.66 -20.56
CA ASN A 77 40.06 0.10 -20.80
C ASN A 77 41.23 -0.35 -19.93
N VAL A 78 40.96 -0.97 -18.78
CA VAL A 78 41.98 -1.35 -17.79
C VAL A 78 42.29 -2.85 -17.76
N ALA A 79 41.41 -3.71 -18.28
CA ALA A 79 41.59 -5.17 -18.30
C ALA A 79 41.43 -5.75 -19.71
N LYS A 80 42.14 -6.85 -20.00
CA LYS A 80 42.06 -7.58 -21.28
C LYS A 80 42.00 -9.11 -21.07
N GLY A 81 41.47 -9.81 -22.07
CA GLY A 81 41.39 -11.28 -22.13
C GLY A 81 39.97 -11.80 -22.30
N ASP A 82 39.82 -13.10 -22.55
CA ASP A 82 38.52 -13.73 -22.82
C ASP A 82 37.55 -13.61 -21.64
N TRP A 83 38.08 -13.67 -20.41
CA TRP A 83 37.31 -13.47 -19.19
C TRP A 83 36.71 -12.06 -19.09
N VAL A 84 37.39 -11.03 -19.63
CA VAL A 84 36.87 -9.66 -19.71
C VAL A 84 35.72 -9.58 -20.71
N ASN A 85 35.87 -10.23 -21.87
CA ASN A 85 34.80 -10.31 -22.86
C ASN A 85 33.55 -10.98 -22.28
N LYS A 86 33.74 -12.06 -21.52
CA LYS A 86 32.66 -12.76 -20.81
C LYS A 86 31.98 -11.85 -19.78
N ALA A 87 32.75 -11.15 -18.95
CA ALA A 87 32.22 -10.22 -17.96
C ALA A 87 31.42 -9.07 -18.60
N MET A 88 31.89 -8.52 -19.73
CA MET A 88 31.15 -7.49 -20.48
C MET A 88 29.80 -8.01 -21.00
N GLN A 89 29.77 -9.24 -21.54
CA GLN A 89 28.52 -9.86 -22.00
C GLN A 89 27.54 -10.10 -20.84
N ASP A 90 28.04 -10.51 -19.68
CA ASP A 90 27.20 -10.74 -18.51
C ASP A 90 26.62 -9.42 -17.96
N LEU A 91 27.39 -8.32 -18.01
CA LEU A 91 26.90 -6.97 -17.71
C LEU A 91 25.83 -6.49 -18.71
N ASP A 92 26.03 -6.73 -20.01
CA ASP A 92 25.05 -6.39 -21.05
C ASP A 92 23.75 -7.19 -20.85
N LYS A 93 23.86 -8.48 -20.49
CA LYS A 93 22.71 -9.32 -20.15
C LYS A 93 21.97 -8.81 -18.93
N LEU A 94 22.69 -8.44 -17.86
CA LEU A 94 22.09 -7.87 -16.65
C LEU A 94 21.32 -6.58 -16.97
N GLY A 95 21.89 -5.67 -17.77
CA GLY A 95 21.22 -4.45 -18.19
C GLY A 95 19.92 -4.71 -18.96
N ASN A 96 19.90 -5.73 -19.82
CA ASN A 96 18.70 -6.15 -20.55
C ASN A 96 17.63 -6.74 -19.62
N GLU A 97 17.99 -7.59 -18.66
CA GLU A 97 17.03 -8.13 -17.68
C GLU A 97 16.44 -7.02 -16.81
N LEU A 98 17.26 -6.08 -16.34
CA LEU A 98 16.81 -4.90 -15.60
C LEU A 98 15.82 -4.05 -16.41
N LYS A 99 16.10 -3.83 -17.69
CA LYS A 99 15.20 -3.07 -18.58
C LYS A 99 13.85 -3.76 -18.76
N LYS A 100 13.79 -5.11 -18.77
CA LYS A 100 12.54 -5.86 -18.83
C LYS A 100 11.67 -5.66 -17.60
N MET A 101 12.27 -5.46 -16.42
CA MET A 101 11.53 -5.22 -15.16
C MET A 101 10.86 -3.83 -15.12
N MET A 102 11.25 -2.91 -16.01
CA MET A 102 10.62 -1.58 -16.10
C MET A 102 9.32 -1.55 -16.92
N ASN A 103 9.10 -2.58 -17.74
CA ASN A 103 7.94 -2.76 -18.61
C ASN A 103 6.85 -3.55 -17.87
#